data_AF-A0A141RP90-F1
#
_entry.id   AF-A0A141RP90-F1
#
_cell.length_a   1.000
_cell.length_b   1.000
_cell.length_c   1.000
_cell.angle_alpha   90.00
_cell.angle_beta   90.00
_cell.angle_gamma   90.00
#
_symmetry.space_group_name_H-M   'P 1'
#
loop_
_entity.id
_entity.type
_entity.pdbx_description
1 polymer ?
#
loop_
_entity_poly.entity_id
_entity_poly.type
_entity_poly.pdbx_seq_one_letter_code
_entity_poly.pdbx_strand_id
1 'polypeptide(L)' 'YIWLCHLSKDNNHPELAYKTVEWKLKSKGIIVGKDVQLLALKRNTPSELYEFE' A
#
# COMPACT_ATOMS: atom_id res chain seq x y z
N TYR A 1 -5.55 -4.73 6.59
CA TYR A 1 -4.52 -4.62 5.53
C TYR A 1 -5.01 -3.64 4.45
N ILE A 2 -4.11 -2.90 3.82
CA ILE A 2 -4.37 -1.99 2.70
C ILE A 2 -3.34 -2.30 1.61
N TRP A 3 -3.82 -2.73 0.44
CA TRP A 3 -2.96 -3.00 -0.70
C TRP A 3 -3.11 -1.90 -1.75
N LEU A 4 -1.97 -1.30 -2.10
CA LEU A 4 -1.85 -0.36 -3.20
C LEU A 4 -1.56 -1.17 -4.46
N CYS A 5 -2.62 -1.42 -5.22
CA CYS A 5 -2.53 -2.03 -6.53
C CYS A 5 -2.00 -1.01 -7.55
N HIS A 6 -1.27 -1.47 -8.57
CA HIS A 6 -0.78 -0.59 -9.62
C HIS A 6 -1.94 0.08 -10.36
N LEU A 7 -2.02 1.42 -10.26
CA LEU A 7 -3.12 2.22 -10.79
C LEU A 7 -2.95 2.67 -12.25
N SER A 8 -1.75 2.57 -12.85
CA SER A 8 -1.58 2.84 -14.29
C SER A 8 -0.35 2.14 -14.86
N LYS A 9 -0.30 2.05 -16.20
CA LYS A 9 0.79 1.44 -16.99
C LYS A 9 2.12 2.23 -16.87
N ASP A 10 2.02 3.55 -16.71
CA ASP A 10 3.15 4.50 -16.75
C ASP A 10 3.50 5.14 -15.39
N ASN A 11 2.76 4.83 -14.31
CA ASN A 11 3.08 5.35 -12.99
C ASN A 11 4.29 4.60 -12.42
N ASN A 12 5.46 5.23 -12.54
CA ASN A 12 6.79 4.60 -12.37
C ASN A 12 7.31 4.57 -10.91
N HIS A 13 6.56 5.06 -9.93
CA HIS A 13 7.06 5.21 -8.55
C HIS A 13 6.07 4.66 -7.51
N PRO A 14 6.00 3.33 -7.29
CA PRO A 14 5.18 2.74 -6.24
C PRO A 14 5.49 3.30 -4.84
N GLU A 15 6.73 3.72 -4.61
CA GLU A 15 7.19 4.34 -3.36
C GLU A 15 6.50 5.69 -3.12
N LEU A 16 6.19 6.44 -4.19
CA LEU A 16 5.49 7.72 -4.07
C LEU A 16 4.04 7.51 -3.64
N ALA A 17 3.34 6.56 -4.29
CA ALA A 17 1.98 6.19 -3.91
C ALA A 17 1.92 5.71 -2.46
N TYR A 18 2.87 4.86 -2.06
CA TYR A 18 3.01 4.42 -0.68
C TYR A 18 3.16 5.60 0.28
N LYS A 19 4.16 6.47 0.07
CA LYS A 19 4.41 7.63 0.95
C LYS A 19 3.24 8.59 1.02
N THR A 20 2.56 8.85 -0.10
CA THR A 20 1.37 9.71 -0.12
C THR A 20 0.24 9.14 0.73
N VAL A 21 -0.03 7.84 0.61
CA VAL A 21 -1.08 7.18 1.40
C VAL A 21 -0.68 7.10 2.87
N GLU A 22 0.57 6.75 3.17
CA GLU A 22 1.11 6.75 4.53
C GLU A 22 0.96 8.11 5.21
N TRP A 23 1.36 9.20 4.53
CA TRP A 23 1.19 10.56 5.06
C TRP A 23 -0.28 10.92 5.27
N LYS A 24 -1.17 10.52 4.35
CA LYS A 24 -2.59 10.80 4.51
C LYS A 24 -3.18 10.05 5.70
N LEU A 25 -2.80 8.78 5.90
CA LEU A 25 -3.19 8.00 7.07
C LEU A 25 -2.66 8.64 8.36
N LYS A 26 -1.38 9.00 8.38
CA LYS A 26 -0.75 9.67 9.52
C LYS A 26 -1.45 11.00 9.88
N SER A 27 -1.86 11.78 8.87
CA SER A 27 -2.62 13.02 9.10
C SER A 27 -3.99 12.81 9.76
N LYS A 28 -4.52 11.59 9.69
CA LYS A 28 -5.75 11.17 10.36
C LYS A 28 -5.49 10.43 11.69
N GLY A 29 -4.25 10.40 12.16
CA GLY A 29 -3.84 9.69 13.37
C GLY A 29 -3.68 8.18 13.21
N ILE A 30 -3.70 7.66 11.98
CA ILE A 30 -3.52 6.23 11.68
C ILE A 30 -2.05 5.97 11.37
N ILE A 31 -1.41 5.12 12.16
CA ILE A 31 0.01 4.76 12.07
C ILE A 31 0.17 3.45 11.31
N VAL A 32 0.80 3.50 10.14
CA VAL A 32 1.15 2.30 9.36
C VAL A 32 2.14 1.43 10.16
N GLY A 33 1.94 0.12 10.12
CA GLY A 33 2.71 -0.88 10.88
C GLY A 33 2.17 -1.11 12.29
N LYS A 34 1.35 -0.20 12.83
CA LYS A 34 0.68 -0.33 14.12
C LYS A 34 -0.82 -0.56 13.97
N ASP A 35 -1.50 0.39 13.32
CA ASP A 35 -2.97 0.39 13.20
C ASP A 35 -3.43 -0.31 11.92
N VAL A 36 -2.62 -0.22 10.85
CA VAL A 36 -2.86 -0.90 9.57
C VAL A 36 -1.54 -1.35 8.94
N GLN A 37 -1.59 -2.45 8.18
CA GLN A 37 -0.51 -2.82 7.26
C GLN A 37 -0.78 -2.20 5.89
N LEU A 38 0.18 -1.44 5.35
CA LEU A 38 0.12 -0.84 4.01
C LEU A 38 1.16 -1.54 3.13
N LEU A 39 0.77 -1.96 1.92
CA LEU A 39 1.63 -2.72 1.02
C LEU A 39 1.50 -2.19 -0.41
N ALA A 40 2.61 -1.96 -1.10
CA ALA A 40 2.61 -1.72 -2.54
C ALA A 40 2.83 -3.06 -3.27
N LEU A 41 1.81 -3.53 -3.98
CA LEU A 41 1.90 -4.79 -4.71
C LEU A 41 2.67 -4.61 -6.01
N LYS A 42 3.40 -5.66 -6.44
CA LYS A 42 4.10 -5.70 -7.74
C LYS A 42 3.12 -6.01 -8.87
N ARG A 43 3.33 -5.42 -10.05
CA ARG A 43 2.39 -5.49 -11.19
C ARG A 43 2.30 -6.89 -11.81
N ASN A 44 3.44 -7.53 -12.00
CA ASN A 44 3.56 -8.78 -12.76
C ASN A 44 3.94 -9.97 -11.86
N THR A 45 3.81 -9.79 -10.55
CA THR A 45 4.12 -10.83 -9.58
C THR A 45 2.89 -10.99 -8.70
N PRO A 46 2.34 -12.21 -8.59
CA PRO A 46 1.30 -12.50 -7.62
C PRO A 46 1.73 -12.01 -6.23
N SER A 47 0.77 -11.51 -5.47
CA SER A 47 1.01 -11.26 -4.05
C SER A 47 1.18 -12.59 -3.31
N GLU A 48 1.62 -12.51 -2.06
CA GLU A 48 1.50 -13.64 -1.14
C GLU A 48 0.01 -13.97 -0.89
N LEU A 49 -0.23 -15.19 -0.41
CA LEU A 49 -1.56 -15.60 0.05
C LEU A 49 -1.84 -14.90 1.39
N TYR A 50 -2.99 -14.25 1.49
CA TYR A 50 -3.47 -13.64 2.73
C TYR A 50 -4.75 -14.37 3.17
N GLU A 51 -4.67 -15.04 4.32
CA GLU A 51 -5.84 -15.62 4.99
C GLU A 51 -6.26 -14.69 6.13
N PHE A 52 -7.56 -14.42 6.20
CA PHE A 52 -8.18 -13.64 7.26
C PHE A 52 -9.16 -14.57 8.00
N GLU A 53 -9.14 -14.52 9.33
CA GLU A 53 -10.15 -15.15 10.19
C GLU A 53 -11.50 -14.42 10.13
#